data_AF-A0A920K694-F1
#
_entry.id   AF-A0A920K694-F1
#
_cell.length_a   1.000
_cell.length_b   1.000
_cell.length_c   1.000
_cell.angle_alpha   90.00
_cell.angle_beta   90.00
_cell.angle_gamma   90.00
#
_symmetry.space_group_name_H-M   'P 1'
#
loop_
_entity.id
_entity.type
_entity.pdbx_description
1 polymer ?
#
loop_
_entity_poly.entity_id
_entity_poly.type
_entity_poly.pdbx_seq_one_letter_code
_entity_poly.pdbx_strand_id
1 'polypeptide(L)'
;MITFPPLSAERRQELVKVASKIIEDGRISVRNIRREIIQSAKRIEDEQNISEDNMKTFLDDIQEVTDTYISRLNSLQKEKEAEF
;
A
#
# COMPACT_ATOMS: atom_id res chain seq x y z
N MET A 1 -7.17 16.31 -33.85
CA MET A 1 -6.93 15.11 -33.00
C MET A 1 -5.43 14.90 -32.93
N ILE A 2 -4.88 14.77 -31.72
CA ILE A 2 -3.48 14.39 -31.54
C ILE A 2 -3.46 12.87 -31.40
N THR A 3 -2.86 12.19 -32.36
CA THR A 3 -2.66 10.73 -32.33
C THR A 3 -1.27 10.45 -31.78
N PHE A 4 -1.19 9.75 -30.65
CA PHE A 4 0.09 9.25 -30.15
C PHE A 4 0.50 8.02 -30.96
N PRO A 5 1.78 7.92 -31.36
CA PRO A 5 2.29 6.70 -32.00
C PRO A 5 2.18 5.53 -31.02
N PRO A 6 1.85 4.31 -31.50
CA PRO A 6 1.82 3.13 -30.67
C PRO A 6 3.21 2.87 -30.08
N LEU A 7 3.27 2.58 -28.78
CA LEU A 7 4.52 2.20 -28.13
C LEU A 7 5.06 0.90 -28.74
N SER A 8 6.39 0.83 -28.90
CA SER A 8 7.06 -0.43 -29.23
C SER A 8 6.87 -1.46 -28.11
N ALA A 9 6.94 -2.75 -28.44
CA ALA A 9 6.81 -3.83 -27.45
C ALA A 9 7.84 -3.70 -26.31
N GLU A 10 9.08 -3.32 -26.65
CA GLU A 10 10.16 -3.05 -25.69
C GLU A 10 9.79 -1.92 -24.73
N ARG A 11 9.23 -0.81 -25.24
CA ARG A 11 8.83 0.31 -24.40
C ARG A 11 7.67 -0.02 -23.48
N ARG A 12 6.72 -0.85 -23.92
CA ARG A 12 5.64 -1.35 -23.05
C ARG A 12 6.19 -2.19 -21.90
N GLN A 13 7.12 -3.11 -22.18
CA GLN A 13 7.74 -3.95 -21.15
C GLN A 13 8.50 -3.15 -20.09
N GLU A 14 9.20 -2.09 -20.49
CA GLU A 14 9.86 -1.19 -19.53
C GLU A 14 8.86 -0.47 -18.63
N LEU A 15 7.75 0.02 -19.18
CA LEU A 15 6.72 0.72 -18.41
C LEU A 15 6.02 -0.22 -17.42
N VAL A 16 5.78 -1.48 -17.79
CA VAL A 16 5.27 -2.50 -16.86
C VAL A 16 6.23 -2.68 -15.69
N LYS A 17 7.53 -2.85 -15.95
CA LYS A 17 8.54 -3.00 -14.89
C LYS A 17 8.59 -1.79 -13.94
N VAL A 18 8.52 -0.58 -14.48
CA VAL A 18 8.48 0.65 -13.69
C VAL A 18 7.23 0.70 -12.82
N ALA A 19 6.07 0.39 -13.39
CA ALA A 19 4.80 0.36 -12.66
C ALA A 19 4.84 -0.68 -11.52
N SER A 20 5.31 -1.90 -11.78
CA SER A 20 5.45 -2.93 -10.75
C SER A 20 6.35 -2.49 -9.60
N LYS A 21 7.47 -1.81 -9.91
CA LYS A 21 8.37 -1.29 -8.89
C LYS A 21 7.69 -0.24 -8.00
N ILE A 22 7.01 0.73 -8.61
CA ILE A 22 6.30 1.80 -7.87
C ILE A 22 5.24 1.19 -6.94
N ILE A 23 4.52 0.17 -7.41
CA ILE A 23 3.50 -0.49 -6.60
C ILE A 23 4.12 -1.23 -5.42
N GLU A 24 5.23 -1.94 -5.63
CA GLU A 24 5.91 -2.64 -4.53
C GLU A 24 6.47 -1.66 -3.49
N ASP A 25 7.08 -0.56 -3.94
CA ASP A 25 7.54 0.52 -3.05
C ASP A 25 6.36 1.09 -2.24
N GLY A 26 5.18 1.22 -2.86
CA GLY A 26 3.93 1.59 -2.19
C GLY A 26 3.51 0.59 -1.11
N ARG A 27 3.58 -0.73 -1.38
CA ARG A 27 3.25 -1.77 -0.39
C ARG A 27 4.22 -1.75 0.79
N ILE A 28 5.52 -1.57 0.52
CA ILE A 28 6.54 -1.45 1.54
C ILE A 28 6.25 -0.23 2.44
N SER A 29 5.93 0.91 1.84
CA SER A 29 5.58 2.13 2.57
C SER A 29 4.37 1.93 3.49
N VAL A 30 3.28 1.34 2.99
CA VAL A 30 2.08 1.04 3.80
C VAL A 30 2.43 0.14 5.01
N ARG A 31 3.22 -0.91 4.79
CA ARG A 31 3.63 -1.83 5.87
C ARG A 31 4.53 -1.15 6.91
N ASN A 32 5.42 -0.26 6.47
CA ASN A 32 6.28 0.51 7.36
C ASN A 32 5.47 1.47 8.23
N ILE A 33 4.53 2.21 7.63
CA ILE A 33 3.63 3.12 8.37
C ILE A 33 2.82 2.33 9.40
N ARG A 34 2.24 1.18 9.04
CA ARG A 34 1.54 0.32 10.00
C ARG A 34 2.45 -0.05 11.19
N ARG A 35 3.70 -0.44 10.92
CA ARG A 35 4.66 -0.81 11.96
C ARG A 35 4.97 0.37 12.89
N GLU A 36 5.16 1.56 12.35
CA GLU A 36 5.40 2.79 13.13
C GLU A 36 4.20 3.11 14.03
N ILE A 37 2.98 3.04 13.49
CA ILE A 37 1.75 3.26 14.25
C ILE A 37 1.62 2.26 15.40
N ILE A 38 1.83 0.96 15.14
CA ILE A 38 1.77 -0.09 16.17
C ILE A 38 2.81 0.14 17.26
N GLN A 39 4.04 0.55 16.89
CA GLN A 39 5.07 0.86 17.88
C GLN A 39 4.70 2.06 18.75
N SER A 40 4.13 3.11 18.16
CA SER A 40 3.65 4.28 18.90
C SER A 40 2.49 3.92 19.82
N ALA A 41 1.56 3.09 19.36
CA ALA A 41 0.42 2.65 20.17
C ALA A 41 0.84 1.90 21.43
N LYS A 42 1.81 0.97 21.31
CA LYS A 42 2.37 0.25 22.46
C LYS A 42 3.02 1.18 23.48
N ARG A 43 3.75 2.22 23.04
CA ARG A 43 4.33 3.21 23.97
C ARG A 43 3.25 3.97 24.73
N ILE A 44 2.17 4.36 24.04
CA ILE A 44 1.06 5.08 24.67
C ILE A 44 0.30 4.17 25.64
N GLU A 45 0.16 2.88 25.35
CA GLU A 45 -0.43 1.88 26.26
C GLU A 45 0.28 1.87 27.60
N ASP A 46 1.62 1.77 27.57
CA ASP A 46 2.49 1.77 28.74
C ASP A 46 2.43 3.11 29.51
N GLU A 47 2.36 4.23 28.80
CA GLU A 47 2.37 5.57 29.40
C GLU A 47 1.03 6.01 29.98
N GLN A 48 -0.09 5.62 29.36
CA GLN A 48 -1.42 6.16 29.67
C GLN A 48 -2.39 5.12 30.25
N ASN A 49 -1.96 3.89 30.53
CA ASN A 49 -2.82 2.80 31.03
C ASN A 49 -4.10 2.66 30.20
N ILE A 50 -3.95 2.62 28.87
CA ILE A 50 -5.07 2.35 27.97
C ILE A 50 -5.59 0.94 28.25
N SER A 51 -6.91 0.75 28.21
CA SER A 51 -7.49 -0.59 28.38
C SER A 51 -7.16 -1.50 27.20
N GLU A 52 -7.00 -2.80 27.48
CA GLU A 52 -6.75 -3.83 26.46
C GLU A 52 -7.82 -3.82 25.35
N ASP A 53 -9.09 -3.60 25.70
CA ASP A 53 -10.20 -3.53 24.74
C ASP A 53 -10.07 -2.36 23.75
N ASN A 54 -9.65 -1.19 24.24
CA ASN A 54 -9.42 -0.02 23.40
C ASN A 54 -8.19 -0.22 22.50
N MET A 55 -7.12 -0.80 23.03
CA MET A 55 -5.94 -1.12 22.23
C MET A 55 -6.26 -2.13 21.13
N LYS A 56 -7.02 -3.17 21.46
CA LYS A 56 -7.45 -4.17 20.49
C LYS A 56 -8.27 -3.55 19.35
N THR A 57 -9.25 -2.71 19.69
CA THR A 57 -10.09 -2.01 18.70
C THR A 57 -9.22 -1.14 17.79
N PHE A 58 -8.29 -0.38 18.35
CA PHE A 58 -7.36 0.44 17.58
C PHE A 58 -6.48 -0.39 16.62
N LEU A 59 -5.97 -1.53 17.07
CA LEU A 59 -5.15 -2.41 16.23
C LEU A 59 -5.96 -3.04 15.09
N ASP A 60 -7.22 -3.42 15.35
CA ASP A 60 -8.13 -3.95 14.34
C ASP A 60 -8.43 -2.88 13.26
N ASP A 61 -8.71 -1.64 13.67
CA ASP A 61 -8.94 -0.52 12.74
C ASP A 61 -7.71 -0.25 11.85
N ILE A 62 -6.52 -0.23 12.45
CA ILE A 62 -5.26 -0.04 11.70
C ILE A 62 -5.01 -1.19 10.72
N GLN A 63 -5.41 -2.41 11.08
CA GLN A 63 -5.28 -3.57 10.22
C GLN A 63 -6.24 -3.47 9.03
N GLU A 64 -7.51 -3.10 9.25
CA GLU A 64 -8.50 -2.91 8.19
C GLU A 64 -8.07 -1.82 7.18
N VAL A 65 -7.59 -0.68 7.68
CA VAL A 65 -7.07 0.40 6.83
C VAL A 65 -5.87 -0.08 6.02
N THR A 66 -4.94 -0.81 6.65
CA THR A 66 -3.77 -1.36 5.95
C THR A 66 -4.19 -2.30 4.82
N ASP A 67 -5.11 -3.23 5.09
CA ASP A 67 -5.58 -4.21 4.11
C ASP A 67 -6.31 -3.54 2.95
N THR A 68 -7.07 -2.49 3.22
CA THR A 68 -7.73 -1.67 2.20
C THR A 68 -6.72 -1.09 1.21
N TYR A 69 -5.64 -0.47 1.69
CA TYR A 69 -4.62 0.11 0.81
C TYR A 69 -3.79 -0.94 0.07
N ILE A 70 -3.48 -2.07 0.72
CA ILE A 70 -2.81 -3.19 0.05
C ILE A 70 -3.69 -3.76 -1.07
N SER A 71 -4.98 -3.95 -0.83
CA SER A 71 -5.94 -4.39 -1.83
C SER A 71 -6.00 -3.42 -3.01
N ARG A 72 -6.07 -2.11 -2.74
CA ARG A 72 -6.04 -1.08 -3.79
C ARG A 72 -4.78 -1.13 -4.64
N LEU A 73 -3.61 -1.30 -4.02
CA LEU A 73 -2.33 -1.45 -4.73
C LEU A 73 -2.32 -2.72 -5.61
N ASN A 74 -2.90 -3.82 -5.13
CA ASN A 74 -3.03 -5.05 -5.91
C ASN A 74 -3.96 -4.88 -7.11
N SER A 75 -5.08 -4.18 -6.96
CA SER A 75 -5.98 -3.86 -8.06
C SER A 75 -5.30 -2.97 -9.10
N LEU A 76 -4.59 -1.92 -8.67
CA LEU A 76 -3.81 -1.06 -9.56
C LEU A 76 -2.76 -1.83 -10.35
N GLN A 77 -2.11 -2.83 -9.74
CA GLN A 77 -1.16 -3.68 -10.45
C GLN A 77 -1.85 -4.46 -11.57
N LYS A 78 -2.97 -5.10 -11.28
CA LYS A 78 -3.73 -5.89 -12.25
C LYS A 78 -4.25 -5.01 -13.40
N GLU A 79 -4.78 -3.84 -13.09
CA GLU A 79 -5.24 -2.89 -14.10
C GLU A 79 -4.09 -2.47 -15.01
N LYS A 80 -2.91 -2.18 -14.44
CA LYS A 80 -1.76 -1.73 -15.22
C LYS A 80 -1.14 -2.84 -16.06
N GLU A 81 -1.15 -4.08 -15.57
CA GLU A 81 -0.75 -5.27 -16.32
C GLU A 81 -1.72 -5.57 -17.48
N ALA A 82 -3.01 -5.25 -17.35
CA ALA A 82 -4.00 -5.45 -18.41
C ALA A 82 -3.98 -4.35 -19.50
N GLU A 83 -3.45 -3.17 -19.19
CA GLU A 83 -3.40 -2.02 -20.11
C GLU A 83 -2.26 -2.12 -21.15
N PHE A 84 -1.20 -2.89 -20.87
CA PHE A 84 0.02 -2.94 -21.68
C PHE A 84 0.20 -4.23 -22.46
#